data_AF-A0A4U8Z7M3-F1
#
_entry.id   AF-A0A4U8Z7M3-F1
#
_cell.length_a   1.000
_cell.length_b   1.000
_cell.length_c   1.000
_cell.angle_alpha   90.00
_cell.angle_beta   90.00
_cell.angle_gamma   90.00
#
_symmetry.space_group_name_H-M   'P 1'
#
loop_
_entity.id
_entity.type
_entity.pdbx_description
1 polymer ?
#
loop_
_entity_poly.entity_id
_entity_poly.type
_entity_poly.pdbx_seq_one_letter_code
_entity_poly.pdbx_strand_id
1 'polypeptide(L)'
;MSAARAAVKQFLESELGARETRITKIAPVEHGALGWSAEAEILVPNLEIKTLGLPLTQEILEQEYYLVELDIDLIVRSYEYLSPSSH
;
A
#
# COMPACT_ATOMS: atom_id res chain seq x y z
N MET A 1 13.79 7.04 9.74
CA MET A 1 12.50 6.36 9.54
C MET A 1 12.64 4.92 10.01
N SER A 2 11.60 4.30 10.57
CA SER A 2 11.63 2.88 11.02
C SER A 2 11.88 1.94 9.82
N ALA A 3 12.63 0.85 10.01
CA ALA A 3 12.93 -0.14 8.97
C ALA A 3 11.65 -0.81 8.43
N ALA A 4 10.68 -1.10 9.29
CA ALA A 4 9.37 -1.62 8.88
C ALA A 4 8.63 -0.65 7.95
N ARG A 5 8.68 0.66 8.24
CA ARG A 5 8.08 1.69 7.37
C ARG A 5 8.75 1.73 5.99
N ALA A 6 10.06 1.53 5.93
CA ALA A 6 10.80 1.47 4.67
C ALA A 6 10.42 0.23 3.85
N ALA A 7 10.32 -0.95 4.50
CA ALA A 7 9.92 -2.19 3.84
C ALA A 7 8.48 -2.11 3.28
N VAL A 8 7.52 -1.60 4.06
CA VAL A 8 6.14 -1.37 3.58
C VAL A 8 6.14 -0.42 2.38
N LYS A 9 6.86 0.71 2.47
CA LYS A 9 6.92 1.67 1.37
C LYS A 9 7.50 1.04 0.11
N GLN A 10 8.60 0.29 0.22
CA GLN A 10 9.23 -0.38 -0.91
C GLN A 10 8.26 -1.36 -1.59
N PHE A 11 7.55 -2.17 -0.81
CA PHE A 11 6.54 -3.09 -1.34
C PHE A 11 5.43 -2.37 -2.10
N LEU A 12 4.88 -1.29 -1.53
CA LEU A 12 3.81 -0.52 -2.16
C LEU A 12 4.28 0.13 -3.48
N GLU A 13 5.51 0.63 -3.53
CA GLU A 13 6.08 1.22 -4.75
C GLU A 13 6.44 0.17 -5.80
N SER A 14 7.01 -0.98 -5.41
CA SER A 14 7.50 -1.99 -6.36
C SER A 14 6.43 -2.96 -6.83
N GLU A 15 5.63 -3.50 -5.92
CA GLU A 15 4.66 -4.56 -6.21
C GLU A 15 3.29 -4.00 -6.58
N LEU A 16 2.86 -2.92 -5.92
CA LEU A 16 1.56 -2.29 -6.18
C LEU A 16 1.66 -1.07 -7.11
N GLY A 17 2.87 -0.69 -7.53
CA GLY A 17 3.08 0.39 -8.50
C GLY A 17 2.67 1.77 -8.00
N ALA A 18 2.68 2.01 -6.68
CA ALA A 18 2.34 3.28 -6.09
C ALA A 18 3.26 4.41 -6.60
N ARG A 19 2.65 5.53 -7.00
CA ARG A 19 3.35 6.78 -7.33
C ARG A 19 3.61 7.63 -6.10
N GLU A 20 2.64 7.61 -5.19
CA GLU A 20 2.74 8.26 -3.90
C GLU A 20 2.28 7.29 -2.81
N THR A 21 2.90 7.40 -1.64
CA THR A 21 2.64 6.51 -0.51
C THR A 21 2.64 7.30 0.78
N ARG A 22 1.55 7.17 1.53
CA ARG A 22 1.38 7.71 2.86
C ARG A 22 1.00 6.59 3.82
N ILE A 23 1.98 6.07 4.55
CA ILE A 23 1.71 5.16 5.67
C ILE A 23 1.08 5.98 6.80
N THR A 24 -0.19 5.70 7.12
CA THR A 24 -1.01 6.42 8.10
C THR A 24 -0.84 5.85 9.50
N LYS A 25 -0.61 4.54 9.61
CA LYS A 25 -0.37 3.84 10.87
C LYS A 25 0.65 2.73 10.67
N ILE A 26 1.46 2.48 11.69
CA ILE A 26 2.35 1.30 11.74
C ILE A 26 2.57 0.90 13.19
N ALA A 27 2.35 -0.37 13.51
CA ALA A 27 2.46 -0.92 14.86
C ALA A 27 2.87 -2.40 14.80
N PRO A 28 3.46 -2.96 15.87
CA PRO A 28 3.62 -4.41 15.97
C PRO A 28 2.26 -5.12 15.88
N VAL A 29 2.23 -6.32 15.31
CA VAL A 29 1.01 -7.14 15.28
C VAL A 29 0.68 -7.62 16.71
N GLU A 30 -0.56 -7.43 17.17
CA GLU A 30 -1.01 -7.98 18.45
C GLU A 30 -1.45 -9.45 18.30
N HIS A 31 -1.32 -10.25 19.37
CA HIS A 31 -1.71 -11.68 19.44
C HIS A 31 -0.73 -12.69 18.81
N GLY A 32 0.52 -12.70 19.28
CA GLY A 32 1.43 -13.86 19.16
C GLY A 32 2.16 -14.00 17.83
N ALA A 33 1.84 -13.18 16.82
CA ALA A 33 2.64 -13.05 15.61
C ALA A 33 3.77 -12.03 15.84
N LEU A 34 5.02 -12.42 15.57
CA LEU A 34 6.13 -11.49 15.47
C LEU A 34 6.06 -10.77 14.11
N GLY A 35 6.08 -9.44 14.12
CA GLY A 35 5.98 -8.64 12.91
C GLY A 35 5.40 -7.25 13.10
N TRP A 36 4.99 -6.63 11.99
CA TRP A 36 4.40 -5.29 11.94
C TRP A 36 3.14 -5.29 11.08
N SER A 37 2.16 -4.50 11.47
CA SER A 37 0.99 -4.16 10.66
C SER A 37 1.03 -2.66 10.34
N ALA A 38 0.75 -2.32 9.09
CA ALA A 38 0.75 -0.94 8.61
C ALA A 38 -0.48 -0.64 7.77
N GLU A 39 -1.14 0.48 8.06
CA GLU A 39 -2.18 1.05 7.20
C GLU A 39 -1.52 2.10 6.30
N ALA A 40 -1.84 2.06 5.01
CA ALA A 40 -1.28 2.96 4.01
C ALA A 40 -2.34 3.44 3.03
N GLU A 41 -2.22 4.71 2.65
CA GLU A 41 -2.92 5.35 1.54
C GLU A 41 -1.92 5.48 0.39
N ILE A 42 -2.28 5.04 -0.80
CA ILE A 42 -1.43 5.10 -1.99
C ILE A 42 -2.16 5.73 -3.16
N LEU A 43 -1.40 6.37 -4.05
CA LEU A 43 -1.89 6.77 -5.37
C LEU A 43 -1.31 5.84 -6.42
N VAL A 44 -2.17 5.12 -7.14
CA VAL A 44 -1.80 4.19 -8.21
C VAL A 44 -2.42 4.60 -9.54
N PRO A 45 -1.84 4.21 -10.68
CA PRO A 45 -2.45 4.54 -11.96
C PRO A 45 -3.78 3.82 -12.17
N ASN A 46 -4.83 4.57 -12.51
CA ASN A 46 -6.13 3.97 -12.80
C ASN A 46 -6.05 3.15 -14.10
N LEU A 47 -6.09 1.82 -13.95
CA LEU A 47 -5.92 0.90 -15.06
C LEU A 47 -7.10 0.93 -16.02
N GLU A 48 -8.33 1.11 -15.53
CA GLU A 48 -9.52 1.19 -16.36
C GLU A 48 -9.38 2.33 -17.37
N ILE A 49 -9.02 3.53 -16.91
CA ILE A 49 -8.78 4.71 -17.74
C ILE A 49 -7.61 4.49 -18.71
N LYS A 50 -6.53 3.83 -18.28
CA LYS A 50 -5.41 3.48 -19.17
C LYS A 50 -5.86 2.57 -20.33
N THR A 51 -6.74 1.61 -20.06
CA THR A 51 -7.22 0.67 -21.10
C THR A 51 -8.17 1.31 -22.10
N LEU A 52 -8.80 2.44 -21.76
CA LEU A 52 -9.67 3.17 -22.69
C LEU A 52 -8.91 3.84 -23.85
N GLY A 53 -7.57 3.85 -23.83
CA GLY A 53 -6.75 4.40 -24.91
C GLY A 53 -6.98 5.89 -25.15
N LEU A 54 -7.45 6.61 -24.13
CA LEU A 54 -7.71 8.04 -24.21
C LEU A 54 -6.37 8.78 -24.38
N PRO A 55 -6.31 9.83 -25.22
CA PRO A 55 -5.13 10.68 -25.34
C PRO A 55 -5.01 11.55 -24.09
N LEU A 56 -4.49 10.96 -23.02
CA LEU A 56 -4.25 11.63 -21.76
C LEU A 56 -2.90 12.34 -21.81
N THR A 57 -2.89 13.61 -21.45
CA THR A 57 -1.65 14.40 -21.30
C THR A 57 -0.96 14.14 -19.96
N GLN A 58 -1.68 13.54 -19.00
CA GLN A 58 -1.21 13.22 -17.65
C GLN A 58 -1.79 11.88 -17.19
N GLU A 59 -1.06 11.13 -16.36
CA GLU A 59 -1.53 9.88 -15.75
C GLU A 59 -2.67 10.19 -14.77
N ILE A 60 -3.80 9.51 -14.90
CA ILE A 60 -4.88 9.59 -13.91
C ILE A 60 -4.58 8.59 -12.81
N LEU A 61 -4.48 9.09 -11.58
CA LEU A 61 -4.24 8.29 -10.40
C LEU A 61 -5.56 8.08 -9.65
N GLU A 62 -5.69 6.90 -9.07
CA GLU A 62 -6.72 6.58 -8.09
C GLU A 62 -6.09 6.36 -6.73
N GLN A 63 -6.88 6.67 -5.70
CA GLN A 63 -6.46 6.54 -4.32
C GLN A 63 -6.97 5.22 -3.75
N GLU A 64 -6.05 4.44 -3.21
CA GLU A 64 -6.32 3.15 -2.61
C GLU A 64 -5.81 3.10 -1.17
N TYR A 65 -6.43 2.24 -0.36
CA TYR A 65 -6.06 2.03 1.02
C TYR A 65 -5.70 0.56 1.22
N TYR A 66 -4.60 0.31 1.93
CA TYR A 66 -4.12 -1.03 2.20
C TYR A 66 -3.77 -1.22 3.66
N LEU A 67 -4.05 -2.43 4.15
CA LEU A 67 -3.40 -3.01 5.33
C LEU A 67 -2.27 -3.91 4.82
N VAL A 68 -1.04 -3.71 5.31
CA VAL A 68 0.13 -4.53 4.96
C VAL A 68 0.70 -5.12 6.24
N GLU A 69 0.92 -6.44 6.23
CA GLU A 69 1.57 -7.13 7.34
C GLU A 69 2.96 -7.63 6.94
N LEU A 70 3.94 -7.30 7.78
CA LEU A 70 5.30 -7.78 7.70
C LEU A 70 5.56 -8.82 8.78
N ASP A 71 6.48 -9.74 8.50
CA ASP A 71 7.06 -10.59 9.53
C ASP A 71 8.21 -9.91 10.30
N ILE A 72 8.85 -10.70 11.18
CA ILE A 72 9.98 -10.23 11.99
C ILE A 72 11.21 -9.85 11.14
N ASP A 73 11.36 -10.46 9.96
CA ASP A 73 12.44 -10.20 9.02
C ASP A 73 12.08 -9.07 8.02
N LEU A 74 10.95 -8.40 8.25
CA LEU A 74 10.40 -7.31 7.44
C LEU A 74 9.97 -7.73 6.03
N ILE A 75 9.65 -9.02 5.85
CA ILE A 75 9.09 -9.56 4.61
C ILE A 75 7.57 -9.46 4.67
N VAL A 76 6.96 -8.98 3.58
CA VAL A 76 5.49 -8.89 3.46
C VAL A 76 4.89 -10.29 3.47
N ARG A 77 4.01 -10.55 4.42
CA ARG A 77 3.25 -11.81 4.54
C ARG A 77 1.89 -11.74 3.88
N SER A 78 1.23 -10.59 4.04
CA SER A 78 -0.12 -10.36 3.54
C SER A 78 -0.32 -8.88 3.26
N TYR A 79 -1.26 -8.59 2.37
CA TYR A 79 -1.78 -7.26 2.15
C TYR A 79 -3.27 -7.36 1.78
N GLU A 80 -4.06 -6.41 2.25
CA GLU A 80 -5.50 -6.36 2.04
C GLU A 80 -5.90 -4.97 1.55
N TYR A 81 -6.67 -4.91 0.47
CA TYR A 81 -7.29 -3.69 0.01
C TYR A 81 -8.47 -3.33 0.92
N LEU A 82 -8.41 -2.14 1.51
CA LEU A 82 -9.46 -1.62 2.37
C LEU A 82 -10.42 -0.80 1.50
N SER A 83 -11.58 -1.37 1.17
CA SER A 83 -12.60 -0.63 0.44
C SER A 83 -13.02 0.62 1.24
N PRO A 84 -13.28 1.77 0.58
CA PRO A 84 -13.74 2.98 1.26
C PRO A 84 -15.12 2.86 1.92
N SER A 85 -15.79 1.70 1.84
CA SER A 85 -17.14 1.45 2.38
C SER A 85 -17.17 0.95 3.82
N SER A 86 -16.03 0.91 4.51
CA SER A 86 -15.93 0.41 5.89
C SER A 86 -15.68 1.56 6.87
N HIS A 87 -16.67 2.43 7.05
CA HIS A 87 -16.75 3.41 8.12
C HIS A 87 -18.04 3.26 8.91
#